data_AF-A0A5C9ABJ9-F1
#
_entry.id   AF-A0A5C9ABJ9-F1
#
_cell.length_a   1.000
_cell.length_b   1.000
_cell.length_c   1.000
_cell.angle_alpha   90.00
_cell.angle_beta   90.00
_cell.angle_gamma   90.00
#
_symmetry.space_group_name_H-M   'P 1'
#
loop_
_entity.id
_entity.type
_entity.pdbx_description
1 polymer ?
#
loop_
_entity_poly.entity_id
_entity_poly.type
_entity_poly.pdbx_seq_one_letter_code
_entity_poly.pdbx_strand_id
1 'polypeptide(L)'
;MFFNTKHTTALCFVTCMAFSSSSIADIVISGTRVIYKSDQKSVNVRLENKGNNPLLVQSWLDTGDDNAEPGSITVPFTATPPVSRIDAKRGQTIKLMYTASTSLPKDRESVFWFNVLEVPPKPDAEKVANQSLLQLAFRTRIKLFYRPDGLKGNPS
;
A
#
# COMPACT_ATOMS: atom_id res chain seq x y z
N MET A 1 -27.92 25.56 -34.99
CA MET A 1 -27.08 24.38 -35.27
C MET A 1 -27.07 23.53 -34.02
N PHE A 2 -27.93 22.51 -33.94
CA PHE A 2 -28.07 21.68 -32.75
C PHE A 2 -26.92 20.67 -32.73
N PHE A 3 -25.91 20.90 -31.89
CA PHE A 3 -24.87 19.90 -31.64
C PHE A 3 -25.53 18.68 -31.00
N ASN A 4 -25.40 17.52 -31.66
CA ASN A 4 -25.97 16.27 -31.17
C ASN A 4 -25.16 15.79 -29.96
N THR A 5 -25.66 16.15 -28.76
CA THR A 5 -25.00 15.97 -27.46
C THR A 5 -24.56 14.54 -27.20
N LYS A 6 -25.24 13.54 -27.81
CA LYS A 6 -24.90 12.12 -27.69
C LYS A 6 -23.61 11.74 -28.41
N HIS A 7 -23.30 12.37 -29.54
CA HIS A 7 -22.06 12.12 -30.27
C HIS A 7 -20.87 12.83 -29.61
N THR A 8 -21.10 14.01 -29.04
CA THR A 8 -20.07 14.75 -28.30
C THR A 8 -19.67 14.03 -27.01
N THR A 9 -20.63 13.47 -26.26
CA THR A 9 -20.32 12.68 -25.05
C THR A 9 -19.63 11.36 -25.38
N ALA A 10 -20.05 10.65 -26.43
CA ALA A 10 -19.38 9.44 -26.89
C ALA A 10 -17.93 9.71 -27.32
N LEU A 11 -17.69 10.81 -28.04
CA LEU A 11 -16.34 11.21 -28.46
C LEU A 11 -15.45 11.56 -27.27
N CYS A 12 -15.97 12.29 -26.27
CA CYS A 12 -15.22 12.57 -25.03
C CYS A 12 -14.86 11.30 -24.26
N PHE A 13 -15.78 10.33 -24.16
CA PHE A 13 -15.52 9.08 -23.44
C PHE A 13 -14.44 8.22 -24.13
N VAL A 14 -14.51 8.09 -25.46
CA VAL A 14 -13.48 7.39 -26.26
C VAL A 14 -12.13 8.10 -26.13
N THR A 15 -12.12 9.43 -26.14
CA THR A 15 -10.89 10.23 -25.99
C THR A 15 -10.26 10.01 -24.60
N CYS A 16 -11.04 10.05 -23.52
CA CYS A 16 -10.52 9.78 -22.16
C CYS A 16 -9.95 8.37 -22.00
N MET A 17 -10.55 7.35 -22.62
CA MET A 17 -10.00 5.99 -22.63
C MET A 17 -8.72 5.86 -23.46
N ALA A 18 -8.57 6.63 -24.54
CA ALA A 18 -7.35 6.62 -25.35
C ALA A 18 -6.14 7.23 -24.62
N PHE A 19 -6.37 8.09 -23.61
CA PHE A 19 -5.32 8.74 -22.82
C PHE A 19 -5.07 8.11 -21.45
N SER A 20 -5.68 6.96 -21.12
CA SER A 20 -5.38 6.27 -19.86
C SER A 20 -4.07 5.48 -19.96
N SER A 21 -3.01 6.01 -19.35
CA SER A 21 -1.71 5.33 -19.22
C SER A 21 -1.77 4.22 -18.17
N SER A 22 -1.13 3.08 -18.42
CA SER A 22 -0.87 2.10 -17.36
C SER A 22 0.19 2.66 -16.41
N SER A 23 -0.11 2.72 -15.11
CA SER A 23 0.90 3.06 -14.11
C SER A 23 1.88 1.90 -13.96
N ILE A 24 3.18 2.17 -14.07
CA ILE A 24 4.21 1.19 -13.77
C ILE A 24 4.48 1.30 -12.27
N ALA A 25 4.07 0.28 -11.52
CA ALA A 25 4.39 0.09 -10.12
C ALA A 25 4.91 -1.33 -9.96
N ASP A 26 6.00 -1.51 -9.23
CA ASP A 26 6.49 -2.84 -8.97
C ASP A 26 5.67 -3.46 -7.83
N ILE A 27 5.60 -2.88 -6.63
CA ILE A 27 4.71 -3.39 -5.56
C ILE A 27 3.32 -2.76 -5.60
N VAL A 28 2.30 -3.62 -5.68
CA VAL A 28 0.88 -3.26 -5.58
C VAL A 28 0.27 -3.84 -4.31
N ILE A 29 -0.43 -3.00 -3.53
CA ILE A 29 -1.20 -3.41 -2.35
C ILE A 29 -2.64 -3.74 -2.76
N SER A 30 -3.18 -4.85 -2.26
CA SER A 30 -4.58 -5.23 -2.49
C SER A 30 -5.51 -4.33 -1.65
N GLY A 31 -5.86 -3.17 -2.20
CA GLY A 31 -6.74 -2.17 -1.59
C GLY A 31 -6.04 -0.84 -1.31
N THR A 32 -6.83 0.21 -1.06
CA THR A 32 -6.35 1.58 -0.76
C THR A 32 -6.41 1.93 0.74
N ARG A 33 -6.94 1.01 1.54
CA ARG A 33 -7.02 1.08 3.00
C ARG A 33 -7.20 -0.32 3.59
N VAL A 34 -6.86 -0.45 4.86
CA VAL A 34 -7.12 -1.66 5.66
C VAL A 34 -8.21 -1.35 6.68
N ILE A 35 -9.25 -2.17 6.74
CA ILE A 35 -10.24 -2.14 7.81
C ILE A 35 -9.97 -3.31 8.75
N TYR A 36 -9.59 -3.02 10.00
CA TYR A 36 -9.38 -3.99 11.06
C TYR A 36 -10.56 -3.92 12.02
N LYS A 37 -11.47 -4.89 11.95
CA LYS A 37 -12.58 -4.99 12.93
C LYS A 37 -12.05 -5.52 14.27
N SER A 38 -12.55 -4.98 15.39
CA SER A 38 -12.06 -5.31 16.73
C SER A 38 -12.22 -6.79 17.12
N ASP A 39 -13.20 -7.48 16.52
CA ASP A 39 -13.46 -8.90 16.74
C ASP A 39 -12.48 -9.84 16.01
N GLN A 40 -11.66 -9.31 15.09
CA GLN A 40 -10.71 -10.11 14.32
C GLN A 40 -9.36 -10.28 15.02
N LYS A 41 -8.82 -11.50 14.96
CA LYS A 41 -7.46 -11.80 15.44
C LYS A 41 -6.37 -11.26 14.53
N SER A 42 -6.66 -11.12 13.23
CA SER A 42 -5.71 -10.63 12.24
C SER A 42 -6.42 -10.21 10.96
N VAL A 43 -5.76 -9.34 10.18
CA VAL A 43 -6.13 -9.02 8.80
C VAL A 43 -4.95 -9.32 7.88
N ASN A 44 -5.22 -9.92 6.72
CA ASN A 44 -4.20 -10.20 5.72
C ASN A 44 -4.22 -9.13 4.63
N VAL A 45 -3.07 -8.53 4.35
CA VAL A 45 -2.85 -7.59 3.26
C VAL A 45 -1.98 -8.26 2.20
N ARG A 46 -2.48 -8.38 0.98
CA ARG A 46 -1.76 -9.03 -0.11
C ARG A 46 -0.98 -7.98 -0.92
N LEU A 47 0.33 -8.17 -1.01
CA LEU A 47 1.26 -7.39 -1.83
C LEU A 47 1.61 -8.19 -3.08
N GLU A 48 1.71 -7.57 -4.24
CA GLU A 48 2.13 -8.22 -5.48
C GLU A 48 3.22 -7.42 -6.17
N ASN A 49 4.32 -8.09 -6.52
CA ASN A 49 5.34 -7.53 -7.38
C ASN A 49 4.92 -7.71 -8.85
N LYS A 50 4.32 -6.69 -9.44
CA LYS A 50 4.00 -6.60 -10.88
C LYS A 50 5.21 -6.24 -11.73
N GLY A 51 6.36 -5.93 -11.13
CA GLY A 51 7.62 -5.65 -11.80
C GLY A 51 8.28 -6.86 -12.42
N ASN A 52 9.42 -6.62 -13.08
CA ASN A 52 10.23 -7.65 -13.73
C ASN A 52 11.49 -8.04 -12.92
N ASN A 53 11.76 -7.33 -11.82
CA ASN A 53 12.90 -7.57 -10.94
C ASN A 53 12.42 -8.00 -9.55
N PRO A 54 13.20 -8.82 -8.81
CA PRO A 54 12.92 -9.06 -7.40
C PRO A 54 13.10 -7.79 -6.60
N LEU A 55 12.29 -7.61 -5.55
CA LEU A 55 12.37 -6.46 -4.64
C LEU A 55 12.51 -6.91 -3.20
N LEU A 56 13.24 -6.13 -2.41
CA LEU A 56 13.15 -6.21 -0.96
C LEU A 56 12.01 -5.30 -0.49
N VAL A 57 11.08 -5.85 0.28
CA VAL A 57 9.92 -5.15 0.80
C VAL A 57 9.98 -5.10 2.31
N GLN A 58 9.87 -3.90 2.87
CA GLN A 58 9.70 -3.67 4.30
C GLN A 58 8.29 -3.21 4.59
N SER A 59 7.68 -3.71 5.66
CA SER A 59 6.30 -3.41 6.03
C SER A 59 6.17 -3.15 7.53
N TRP A 60 5.59 -2.01 7.89
CA TRP A 60 5.39 -1.61 9.28
C TRP A 60 4.14 -0.73 9.44
N LEU A 61 3.69 -0.54 10.67
CA LEU A 61 2.62 0.40 11.00
C LEU A 61 3.14 1.58 11.80
N ASP A 62 2.47 2.72 11.69
CA ASP A 62 2.76 3.92 12.48
C ASP A 62 1.51 4.75 12.82
N THR A 63 1.72 5.88 13.51
CA THR A 63 0.70 6.80 13.99
C THR A 63 0.46 8.03 13.09
N GLY A 64 1.13 8.13 11.94
CA GLY A 64 0.95 9.22 10.97
C GLY A 64 2.15 10.13 10.77
N ASP A 65 3.17 10.06 11.64
CA ASP A 65 4.45 10.73 11.41
C ASP A 65 5.20 10.01 10.27
N ASP A 66 5.45 10.71 9.17
CA ASP A 66 6.10 10.16 7.98
C ASP A 66 7.63 10.18 8.07
N ASN A 67 8.21 10.90 9.03
CA ASN A 67 9.65 11.00 9.26
C ASN A 67 10.12 10.12 10.43
N ALA A 68 9.20 9.52 11.19
CA ALA A 68 9.54 8.60 12.26
C ALA A 68 10.31 7.39 11.74
N GLU A 69 11.42 7.07 12.40
CA GLU A 69 12.19 5.87 12.09
C GLU A 69 11.38 4.62 12.45
N PRO A 70 11.31 3.59 11.57
CA PRO A 70 10.51 2.40 11.84
C PRO A 70 10.80 1.73 13.20
N GLY A 71 12.04 1.82 13.71
CA GLY A 71 12.45 1.25 14.99
C GLY A 71 11.99 2.02 16.23
N SER A 72 11.64 3.30 16.11
CA SER A 72 11.16 4.12 17.24
C SER A 72 9.64 4.13 17.36
N ILE A 73 8.94 3.55 16.38
CA ILE A 73 7.48 3.61 16.28
C ILE A 73 6.86 2.60 17.25
N THR A 74 5.99 3.10 18.13
CA THR A 74 5.20 2.28 19.04
C THR A 74 3.74 2.33 18.64
N VAL A 75 3.22 1.19 18.19
CA VAL A 75 1.80 0.99 17.83
C VAL A 75 1.33 -0.36 18.35
N PRO A 76 0.03 -0.52 18.69
CA PRO A 76 -0.48 -1.77 19.23
C PRO A 76 -0.76 -2.82 18.13
N PHE A 77 0.09 -2.86 17.10
CA PHE A 77 -0.05 -3.76 15.96
C PHE A 77 1.31 -4.33 15.56
N THR A 78 1.29 -5.53 14.98
CA THR A 78 2.44 -6.12 14.28
C THR A 78 2.11 -6.36 12.81
N ALA A 79 3.12 -6.20 11.95
CA ALA A 79 3.08 -6.60 10.55
C ALA A 79 4.08 -7.74 10.33
N THR A 80 3.64 -8.86 9.76
CA THR A 80 4.49 -10.06 9.61
C THR A 80 4.34 -10.70 8.23
N PRO A 81 5.45 -10.99 7.52
CA PRO A 81 6.83 -10.65 7.87
C PRO A 81 7.10 -9.13 7.75
N PRO A 82 7.95 -8.53 8.60
CA PRO A 82 8.29 -7.12 8.52
C PRO A 82 9.25 -6.81 7.36
N VAL A 83 10.02 -7.81 6.91
CA VAL A 83 10.92 -7.74 5.77
C VAL A 83 10.77 -9.02 4.95
N SER A 84 10.61 -8.88 3.64
CA SER A 84 10.52 -10.02 2.73
C SER A 84 11.09 -9.68 1.37
N ARG A 85 11.71 -10.64 0.70
CA ARG A 85 12.00 -10.54 -0.72
C ARG A 85 10.78 -11.03 -1.51
N ILE A 86 10.33 -10.25 -2.48
CA ILE A 86 9.26 -10.62 -3.41
C ILE A 86 9.84 -10.69 -4.81
N ASP A 87 9.89 -11.90 -5.38
CA ASP A 87 10.35 -12.10 -6.74
C ASP A 87 9.41 -11.50 -7.78
N ALA A 88 9.94 -11.27 -8.98
CA ALA A 88 9.18 -10.74 -10.11
C ALA A 88 7.91 -11.55 -10.37
N LYS A 89 6.79 -10.86 -10.59
CA LYS A 89 5.46 -11.46 -10.84
C LYS A 89 4.96 -12.38 -9.72
N ARG A 90 5.54 -12.31 -8.53
CA ARG A 90 5.09 -13.04 -7.33
C ARG A 90 4.41 -12.09 -6.38
N GLY A 91 3.86 -12.64 -5.31
CA GLY A 91 3.43 -11.79 -4.22
C GLY A 91 3.44 -12.45 -2.87
N GLN A 92 3.22 -11.62 -1.87
CA GLN A 92 3.45 -11.90 -0.47
C GLN A 92 2.25 -11.43 0.33
N THR A 93 1.84 -12.21 1.31
CA THR A 93 0.82 -11.79 2.27
C THR A 93 1.50 -11.27 3.52
N ILE A 94 1.12 -10.07 3.95
CA ILE A 94 1.48 -9.49 5.24
C ILE A 94 0.30 -9.67 6.18
N LYS A 95 0.54 -10.32 7.31
CA LYS A 95 -0.43 -10.48 8.38
C LYS A 95 -0.30 -9.32 9.35
N LEU A 96 -1.40 -8.61 9.58
CA LEU A 96 -1.53 -7.56 10.56
C LEU A 96 -2.26 -8.10 11.78
N MET A 97 -1.70 -7.94 12.98
CA MET A 97 -2.30 -8.42 14.23
C MET A 97 -2.32 -7.31 15.27
N TYR A 98 -3.45 -7.12 15.93
CA TYR A 98 -3.55 -6.25 17.10
C TYR A 98 -2.91 -6.94 18.31
N THR A 99 -1.94 -6.29 18.95
CA THR A 99 -1.19 -6.84 20.09
C THR A 99 -1.83 -6.52 21.43
N ALA A 100 -2.77 -5.58 21.47
CA ALA A 100 -3.37 -5.04 22.68
C ALA A 100 -2.35 -4.47 23.70
N SER A 101 -1.16 -4.05 23.26
CA SER A 101 -0.19 -3.35 24.12
C SER A 101 -0.70 -1.98 24.60
N THR A 102 -1.68 -1.41 23.90
CA THR A 102 -2.39 -0.19 24.31
C THR A 102 -3.86 -0.39 23.96
N SER A 103 -4.76 -0.15 24.91
CA SER A 103 -6.20 -0.25 24.67
C SER A 103 -6.67 0.85 23.74
N LEU A 104 -7.44 0.49 22.71
CA LEU A 104 -8.05 1.44 21.80
C LEU A 104 -9.49 1.82 22.24
N PRO A 105 -9.97 3.02 21.88
CA PRO A 105 -11.35 3.43 22.14
C PRO A 105 -12.38 2.45 21.56
N LYS A 106 -13.52 2.28 22.25
CA LYS A 106 -14.63 1.41 21.82
C LYS A 106 -15.80 2.17 21.19
N ASP A 107 -15.79 3.49 21.28
CA ASP A 107 -16.86 4.40 20.83
C ASP A 107 -16.57 5.05 19.47
N ARG A 108 -15.36 4.89 18.93
CA ARG A 108 -14.90 5.52 17.67
C ARG A 108 -13.80 4.72 17.00
N GLU A 109 -13.62 4.95 15.71
CA GLU A 109 -12.49 4.36 14.97
C GLU A 109 -11.15 4.99 15.40
N SER A 110 -10.10 4.18 15.35
CA SER A 110 -8.71 4.64 15.50
C SER A 110 -7.97 4.49 14.17
N VAL A 111 -7.14 5.46 13.82
CA VAL A 111 -6.42 5.49 12.54
C VAL A 111 -4.93 5.27 12.78
N PHE A 112 -4.37 4.35 12.00
CA PHE A 112 -2.94 4.09 11.87
C PHE A 112 -2.58 4.11 10.38
N TRP A 113 -1.30 4.01 10.07
CA TRP A 113 -0.86 3.89 8.68
C TRP A 113 -0.06 2.62 8.47
N PHE A 114 -0.36 1.91 7.39
CA PHE A 114 0.40 0.77 6.91
C PHE A 114 1.35 1.24 5.81
N ASN A 115 2.64 1.03 6.04
CA ASN A 115 3.71 1.42 5.13
C ASN A 115 4.26 0.20 4.43
N VAL A 116 4.53 0.35 3.14
CA VAL A 116 5.23 -0.63 2.31
C VAL A 116 6.34 0.10 1.57
N LEU A 117 7.58 -0.15 1.98
CA LEU A 117 8.78 0.36 1.31
C LEU A 117 9.31 -0.73 0.38
N GLU A 118 9.37 -0.42 -0.91
CA GLU A 118 10.06 -1.24 -1.90
C GLU A 118 11.47 -0.72 -2.15
N VAL A 119 12.44 -1.63 -2.11
CA VAL A 119 13.86 -1.32 -2.36
C VAL A 119 14.33 -2.19 -3.53
N PRO A 120 14.73 -1.58 -4.66
CA PRO A 120 15.25 -2.31 -5.81
C PRO A 120 16.62 -2.93 -5.52
N PRO A 121 16.99 -3.98 -6.27
CA PRO A 121 18.32 -4.55 -6.17
C PRO A 121 19.34 -3.53 -6.67
N LYS A 122 20.54 -3.57 -6.08
CA LYS A 122 21.65 -2.78 -6.60
C LYS A 122 21.92 -3.19 -8.06
N PRO A 123 22.09 -2.23 -8.98
CA PRO A 123 22.45 -2.49 -10.35
C PRO A 123 23.84 -3.11 -10.40
N ASP A 124 24.01 -3.95 -11.41
CA ASP A 124 25.25 -4.63 -11.72
C ASP A 124 26.34 -3.61 -12.12
N ALA A 125 27.39 -3.50 -11.30
CA ALA A 125 28.41 -2.46 -11.43
C ALA A 125 29.13 -2.49 -12.78
N GLU A 126 29.32 -3.67 -13.38
CA GLU A 126 29.98 -3.81 -14.67
C GLU A 126 29.12 -3.27 -15.82
N LYS A 127 27.79 -3.39 -15.71
CA LYS A 127 26.84 -2.93 -16.75
C LYS A 127 26.64 -1.42 -16.75
N VAL A 128 27.06 -0.74 -15.69
CA VAL A 128 26.75 0.67 -15.42
C VAL A 128 27.98 1.51 -15.07
N ALA A 129 29.18 0.96 -15.26
CA ALA A 129 30.46 1.56 -14.85
C ALA A 129 30.72 2.99 -15.37
N ASN A 130 30.08 3.39 -16.48
CA ASN A 130 30.19 4.73 -17.07
C ASN A 130 28.85 5.48 -17.14
N GLN A 131 27.88 5.11 -16.30
CA GLN A 131 26.55 5.73 -16.27
C GLN A 131 26.28 6.42 -14.93
N SER A 132 25.72 7.63 -14.97
CA SER A 132 25.12 8.25 -13.78
C SER A 132 23.79 7.57 -13.48
N LEU A 133 23.76 6.75 -12.45
CA LEU A 133 22.57 6.02 -12.04
C LEU A 133 21.83 6.73 -10.91
N LEU A 134 20.52 6.87 -11.08
CA LEU A 134 19.59 7.22 -10.01
C LEU A 134 18.77 5.98 -9.65
N GLN A 135 18.82 5.57 -8.39
CA GLN A 135 17.95 4.53 -7.85
C GLN A 135 16.92 5.17 -6.95
N LEU A 136 15.67 4.75 -7.13
CA LEU A 136 14.54 5.21 -6.34
C LEU A 136 13.98 4.04 -5.54
N ALA A 137 13.67 4.31 -4.28
CA ALA A 137 12.89 3.44 -3.42
C ALA A 137 11.58 4.14 -3.12
N PHE A 138 10.46 3.46 -3.31
CA PHE A 138 9.14 4.05 -3.10
C PHE A 138 8.51 3.53 -1.81
N ARG A 139 7.95 4.44 -1.02
CA ARG A 139 7.14 4.09 0.16
C ARG A 139 5.67 4.36 -0.14
N THR A 140 4.90 3.31 -0.33
CA THR A 140 3.43 3.41 -0.41
C THR A 140 2.86 3.38 1.00
N ARG A 141 1.98 4.34 1.30
CA ARG A 141 1.35 4.49 2.62
C ARG A 141 -0.17 4.50 2.48
N ILE A 142 -0.83 3.58 3.17
CA ILE A 142 -2.30 3.50 3.21
C ILE A 142 -2.81 3.52 4.64
N LYS A 143 -4.04 3.99 4.85
CA LYS A 143 -4.64 4.04 6.18
C LYS A 143 -5.06 2.65 6.65
N LEU A 144 -4.83 2.36 7.92
CA LEU A 144 -5.48 1.29 8.66
C LEU A 144 -6.49 1.89 9.63
N PHE A 145 -7.74 1.48 9.52
CA PHE A 145 -8.80 1.85 10.44
C PHE A 145 -9.07 0.68 11.37
N TYR A 146 -8.80 0.85 12.66
CA TYR A 146 -9.29 -0.04 13.71
C TYR A 146 -10.72 0.36 14.06
N ARG A 147 -11.67 -0.55 13.81
CA ARG A 147 -13.10 -0.28 13.97
C ARG A 147 -13.68 -1.14 15.11
N PRO A 148 -14.10 -0.52 16.21
CA PRO A 148 -14.84 -1.20 17.27
C PRO A 148 -16.17 -1.77 16.81
N ASP A 149 -16.59 -2.84 17.48
CA ASP A 149 -17.93 -3.43 17.31
C ASP A 149 -19.02 -2.44 17.77
N GLY A 150 -20.18 -2.50 17.11
CA GLY A 150 -21.35 -1.68 17.46
C GLY A 150 -21.43 -0.31 16.76
N LEU A 151 -20.40 0.09 15.98
CA LEU A 151 -20.47 1.31 15.17
C LEU A 151 -21.38 1.11 13.94
N LYS A 152 -22.44 1.93 13.85
CA LYS A 152 -23.38 1.93 12.71
C LYS A 152 -22.67 2.31 11.38
N GLY A 153 -23.16 1.77 10.26
CA GLY A 153 -22.69 2.06 8.90
C GLY A 153 -21.84 0.95 8.28
N ASN A 154 -21.68 1.00 6.95
CA ASN A 154 -20.82 0.08 6.20
C ASN A 154 -19.39 0.67 6.13
N PRO A 155 -18.35 -0.08 6.58
CA PRO A 155 -16.97 0.38 6.52
C PRO A 155 -16.27 0.19 5.15
N SER A 156 -16.98 -0.36 4.16
CA SER A 156 -16.45 -0.68 2.81
C SER A 156 -16.62 0.46 1.83
#